data_AF-A0A0D8IDN6-F1
#
_entry.id   AF-A0A0D8IDN6-F1
#
_cell.length_a   1.000
_cell.length_b   1.000
_cell.length_c   1.000
_cell.angle_alpha   90.00
_cell.angle_beta   90.00
_cell.angle_gamma   90.00
#
_symmetry.space_group_name_H-M   'P 1'
#
loop_
_entity.id
_entity.type
_entity.pdbx_description
1 polymer ?
#
loop_
_entity_poly.entity_id
_entity_poly.type
_entity_poly.pdbx_seq_one_letter_code
_entity_poly.pdbx_strand_id
1 'polypeptide(L)'
;MGEKFNLTMKFNLDKEKEKQVQEIIISVYEALEEKGYNPINQFIGYILSGDPTYITNHSNARSIIRKIERDELLEELLKTYLEKNRSE
;
A
#
# COMPACT_ATOMS: atom_id res chain seq x y z
N MET A 1 -42.63 -12.38 8.52
CA MET A 1 -41.41 -12.10 9.32
C MET A 1 -40.25 -12.05 8.34
N GLY A 2 -39.84 -10.86 7.90
CA GLY A 2 -38.83 -10.70 6.85
C GLY A 2 -37.43 -10.71 7.44
N GLU A 3 -36.63 -11.72 7.08
CA GLU A 3 -35.22 -11.78 7.43
C GLU A 3 -34.46 -10.67 6.70
N LYS A 4 -33.99 -9.67 7.45
CA LYS A 4 -33.11 -8.62 6.93
C LYS A 4 -31.70 -9.16 6.76
N PHE A 5 -31.31 -9.33 5.50
CA PHE A 5 -29.95 -9.55 5.04
C PHE A 5 -29.00 -8.47 5.58
N ASN A 6 -28.20 -8.80 6.59
CA ASN A 6 -27.05 -7.99 7.05
C ASN A 6 -25.82 -8.33 6.20
N LEU A 7 -25.82 -7.97 4.91
CA LEU A 7 -24.74 -8.35 3.97
C LEU A 7 -24.03 -7.16 3.28
N THR A 8 -24.26 -5.91 3.70
CA THR A 8 -23.96 -4.76 2.81
C THR A 8 -23.05 -3.66 3.39
N MET A 9 -22.10 -3.95 4.29
CA MET A 9 -21.12 -2.92 4.69
C MET A 9 -19.66 -3.37 4.82
N LYS A 10 -19.37 -4.67 4.98
CA LYS A 10 -17.97 -5.13 5.05
C LYS A 10 -17.23 -4.96 3.71
N PHE A 11 -17.89 -5.29 2.60
CA PHE A 11 -17.26 -5.33 1.27
C PHE A 11 -16.77 -3.97 0.74
N ASN A 12 -17.29 -2.86 1.25
CA ASN A 12 -16.86 -1.52 0.82
C ASN A 12 -15.62 -1.04 1.59
N LEU A 13 -15.55 -1.35 2.89
CA LEU A 13 -14.47 -0.88 3.75
C LEU A 13 -13.12 -1.49 3.36
N ASP A 14 -13.09 -2.78 3.02
CA ASP A 14 -11.88 -3.45 2.58
C ASP A 14 -11.35 -2.83 1.28
N LYS A 15 -12.23 -2.59 0.29
CA LYS A 15 -11.85 -1.96 -0.99
C LYS A 15 -11.38 -0.52 -0.85
N GLU A 16 -11.98 0.26 0.05
CA GLU A 16 -11.51 1.62 0.33
C GLU A 16 -10.12 1.63 0.96
N LYS A 17 -9.84 0.64 1.82
CA LYS A 17 -8.52 0.48 2.44
C LYS A 17 -7.46 0.04 1.42
N GLU A 18 -7.77 -0.92 0.55
CA GLU A 18 -6.88 -1.35 -0.54
C GLU A 18 -6.50 -0.16 -1.43
N LYS A 19 -7.51 0.63 -1.84
CA LYS A 19 -7.29 1.84 -2.64
C LYS A 19 -6.40 2.85 -1.92
N GLN A 20 -6.60 3.05 -0.62
CA GLN A 20 -5.77 3.94 0.18
C GLN A 20 -4.31 3.48 0.24
N VAL A 21 -4.07 2.17 0.40
CA VAL A 21 -2.71 1.58 0.39
C VAL A 21 -2.05 1.81 -0.96
N GLN A 22 -2.75 1.55 -2.06
CA GLN A 22 -2.25 1.79 -3.42
C GLN A 22 -1.88 3.26 -3.64
N GLU A 23 -2.73 4.21 -3.25
CA GLU A 23 -2.47 5.65 -3.39
C GLU A 23 -1.21 6.07 -2.61
N ILE A 24 -0.99 5.49 -1.42
CA ILE A 24 0.21 5.77 -0.62
C ILE A 24 1.45 5.17 -1.28
N ILE A 25 1.40 3.92 -1.79
CA ILE A 25 2.52 3.30 -2.50
C ILE A 25 2.94 4.15 -3.70
N ILE A 26 1.98 4.59 -4.52
CA ILE A 26 2.24 5.45 -5.69
C ILE A 26 2.87 6.78 -5.26
N SER A 27 2.28 7.46 -4.27
CA SER A 27 2.79 8.74 -3.78
C SER A 27 4.23 8.65 -3.26
N VAL A 28 4.58 7.55 -2.57
CA VAL A 28 5.92 7.31 -2.06
C VAL A 28 6.89 6.96 -3.19
N TYR A 29 6.43 6.19 -4.17
CA TYR A 29 7.20 5.85 -5.37
C TYR A 29 7.63 7.13 -6.11
N GLU A 30 6.68 8.02 -6.40
CA GLU A 30 6.96 9.31 -7.06
C GLU A 30 7.95 10.15 -6.26
N ALA A 31 7.75 10.29 -4.95
CA ALA A 31 8.65 11.07 -4.09
C ALA A 31 10.08 10.51 -4.07
N LEU A 32 10.24 9.19 -4.19
CA LEU A 32 11.55 8.53 -4.28
C LEU A 32 12.21 8.78 -5.64
N GLU A 33 11.46 8.70 -6.74
CA GLU A 33 11.97 9.02 -8.09
C GLU A 33 12.39 10.48 -8.21
N GLU A 34 11.58 11.43 -7.71
CA GLU A 34 11.89 12.86 -7.73
C GLU A 34 13.18 13.20 -6.97
N LYS A 35 13.53 12.38 -5.97
CA LYS A 35 14.79 12.52 -5.22
C LYS A 35 15.95 11.71 -5.79
N GLY A 36 15.74 10.97 -6.86
CA GLY A 36 16.76 10.16 -7.52
C GLY A 36 17.14 8.90 -6.75
N TYR A 37 16.29 8.44 -5.83
CA TYR A 37 16.45 7.12 -5.22
C TYR A 37 15.91 6.03 -6.16
N ASN A 38 16.38 4.80 -6.01
CA ASN A 38 15.74 3.65 -6.64
C ASN A 38 14.54 3.23 -5.77
N PRO A 39 13.29 3.43 -6.20
CA PRO A 39 12.13 3.21 -5.33
C PRO A 39 12.02 1.75 -4.88
N ILE A 40 12.27 0.80 -5.78
CA ILE A 40 12.17 -0.63 -5.51
C ILE A 40 13.12 -1.04 -4.37
N ASN A 41 14.38 -0.64 -4.43
CA ASN A 41 15.35 -0.95 -3.38
C ASN A 41 14.96 -0.33 -2.02
N GLN A 42 14.40 0.88 -2.03
CA GLN A 42 13.98 1.57 -0.82
C GLN A 42 12.73 0.93 -0.20
N PHE A 43 11.76 0.51 -1.00
CA PHE A 43 10.61 -0.26 -0.54
C PHE A 43 11.04 -1.61 0.04
N ILE A 44 11.94 -2.35 -0.63
CA ILE A 44 12.47 -3.61 -0.11
C ILE A 44 13.17 -3.38 1.23
N GLY A 45 14.03 -2.37 1.32
CA GLY A 45 14.71 -2.00 2.56
C GLY A 45 13.73 -1.68 3.69
N TYR A 46 12.71 -0.86 3.41
CA TYR A 46 11.67 -0.50 4.37
C TYR A 46 10.83 -1.69 4.82
N ILE A 47 10.36 -2.54 3.90
CA ILE A 47 9.53 -3.71 4.23
C ILE A 47 10.30 -4.67 5.14
N LEU A 48 11.53 -5.02 4.76
CA LEU A 48 12.35 -6.01 5.48
C LEU A 48 12.85 -5.50 6.82
N SER A 49 13.34 -4.27 6.89
CA SER A 49 13.94 -3.73 8.12
C SER A 49 12.92 -3.06 9.04
N GLY A 50 11.85 -2.51 8.49
CA GLY A 50 10.95 -1.59 9.17
C GLY A 50 11.55 -0.21 9.43
N ASP A 51 12.77 0.07 8.95
CA ASP A 51 13.41 1.36 9.15
C ASP A 51 12.85 2.40 8.16
N PRO A 52 12.12 3.43 8.63
CA PRO A 52 11.58 4.47 7.77
C PRO A 52 12.64 5.39 7.15
N THR A 53 13.92 5.29 7.51
CA THR A 53 15.00 6.07 6.89
C THR A 53 15.18 5.75 5.41
N TYR A 54 14.82 4.54 4.98
CA TYR A 54 14.77 4.13 3.57
C TYR A 54 13.80 4.99 2.74
N ILE A 55 12.78 5.58 3.36
CA ILE A 55 11.80 6.42 2.67
C ILE A 55 12.18 7.90 2.85
N THR A 56 12.19 8.65 1.75
CA THR A 56 12.46 10.10 1.78
C THR A 56 11.41 10.87 2.57
N ASN A 57 11.81 11.98 3.20
CA ASN A 57 10.86 12.90 3.83
C ASN A 57 10.21 13.87 2.83
N HIS A 58 10.60 13.81 1.56
CA HIS A 58 10.00 14.62 0.49
C HIS A 58 8.51 14.31 0.33
N SER A 59 7.71 15.33 0.02
CA SER A 59 6.26 15.20 -0.20
C SER A 59 5.52 14.44 0.91
N ASN A 60 6.04 14.50 2.14
CA ASN A 60 5.51 13.78 3.31
C ASN A 60 5.50 12.24 3.17
N ALA A 61 6.26 11.68 2.21
CA ALA A 61 6.27 10.25 1.88
C ALA A 61 6.56 9.35 3.10
N ARG A 62 7.60 9.70 3.88
CA ARG A 62 7.94 8.99 5.13
C ARG A 62 6.80 8.98 6.15
N SER A 63 6.04 10.06 6.26
CA SER A 63 4.95 10.14 7.24
C SER A 63 3.72 9.35 6.79
N ILE A 64 3.40 9.36 5.49
CA ILE A 64 2.22 8.66 4.97
C ILE A 64 2.41 7.15 4.95
N ILE A 65 3.59 6.64 4.60
CA ILE A 65 3.84 5.19 4.55
C ILE A 65 3.86 4.55 5.94
N ARG A 66 4.20 5.33 6.98
CA ARG A 66 4.13 4.89 8.38
C ARG A 66 2.70 4.77 8.93
N LYS A 67 1.68 5.23 8.18
CA LYS A 67 0.27 5.09 8.58
C LYS A 67 -0.30 3.71 8.24
N ILE A 68 0.43 2.93 7.46
CA ILE A 68 0.05 1.59 7.04
C ILE A 68 1.03 0.60 7.68
N GLU A 69 0.53 -0.56 8.09
CA GLU A 69 1.39 -1.64 8.55
C GLU A 69 2.15 -2.27 7.37
N ARG A 70 3.32 -2.85 7.63
CA ARG A 70 4.21 -3.35 6.57
C ARG A 70 3.68 -4.62 5.91
N ASP A 71 2.99 -5.45 6.67
CA ASP A 71 2.29 -6.64 6.19
C ASP A 71 1.13 -6.27 5.27
N GLU A 72 0.35 -5.24 5.59
CA GLU A 72 -0.71 -4.72 4.70
C GLU A 72 -0.15 -4.22 3.37
N LEU A 73 0.98 -3.50 3.40
CA LEU A 73 1.66 -3.06 2.19
C LEU A 73 2.17 -4.24 1.34
N LEU A 74 2.75 -5.25 1.99
CA LEU A 74 3.24 -6.45 1.31
C LEU A 74 2.09 -7.30 0.74
N GLU A 75 1.01 -7.46 1.50
CA GLU A 75 -0.20 -8.17 1.09
C GLU A 75 -0.80 -7.55 -0.16
N GLU A 76 -0.98 -6.22 -0.17
CA GLU A 76 -1.53 -5.49 -1.31
C GLU A 76 -0.66 -5.64 -2.57
N LEU A 77 0.66 -5.57 -2.42
CA LEU A 77 1.61 -5.78 -3.53
C LEU A 77 1.52 -7.21 -4.10
N LEU A 78 1.50 -8.22 -3.23
CA LEU A 78 1.38 -9.62 -3.64
C LEU A 78 0.04 -9.91 -4.30
N LYS A 79 -1.05 -9.40 -3.72
CA LYS A 79 -2.40 -9.56 -4.25
C LYS A 79 -2.51 -8.94 -5.64
N THR A 80 -2.10 -7.68 -5.78
CA THR A 80 -2.09 -6.98 -7.08
C THR A 80 -1.27 -7.72 -8.12
N TYR A 81 -0.08 -8.21 -7.74
CA TYR A 81 0.76 -8.99 -8.65
C TYR A 81 0.07 -10.28 -9.10
N LEU A 82 -0.49 -11.07 -8.17
CA LEU A 82 -1.16 -12.33 -8.48
C LEU A 82 -2.44 -12.11 -9.30
N GLU A 83 -3.25 -11.08 -8.99
CA GLU A 83 -4.47 -10.77 -9.73
C GLU A 83 -4.16 -10.39 -11.19
N LYS A 84 -3.10 -9.60 -11.41
CA LYS A 84 -2.66 -9.21 -12.75
C LYS A 84 -2.20 -10.42 -13.58
N ASN A 85 -1.46 -11.35 -12.96
CA ASN A 85 -0.94 -12.54 -13.65
C ASN A 85 -1.95 -13.69 -13.75
N ARG A 86 -3.02 -13.71 -12.94
CA ARG A 86 -4.09 -14.73 -13.01
C ARG A 86 -5.17 -14.39 -14.04
N SER A 87 -5.20 -13.13 -14.48
CA SER A 87 -6.13 -12.66 -15.53
C SER A 87 -5.58 -12.88 -16.94
N GLU A 88 -4.48 -13.63 -17.09
CA GLU A 88 -3.90 -14.13 -18.35
C GLU A 88 -4.15 -15.63 -18.53
#